data_AF-A0A063YGW5-F1
#
_entry.id   AF-A0A063YGW5-F1
#
_cell.length_a   1.000
_cell.length_b   1.000
_cell.length_c   1.000
_cell.angle_alpha   90.00
_cell.angle_beta   90.00
_cell.angle_gamma   90.00
#
_symmetry.space_group_name_H-M   'P 1'
#
loop_
_entity.id
_entity.type
_entity.pdbx_description
1 polymer ?
#
loop_
_entity_poly.entity_id
_entity_poly.type
_entity_poly.pdbx_seq_one_letter_code
_entity_poly.pdbx_strand_id
1 'polypeptide(L)'
;MFVDHVIVVAQNQVIAEHPRSYERNQMITNLDHYLEALLKKPRAIRGAHAFQSSDLPDVFRRFHRKMREQEGAAGDRKFIRLLLLHREIGMEKLTQALREAEQAQVYRYEVVHEIIQRLTNNYLQVQDLSKEKTPVNLLDYKIQKANVAQYGQLTGGQMK
;
A
#
# COMPACT_ATOMS: atom_id res chain seq x y z
N MET A 1 38.19 14.75 -16.80
CA MET A 1 36.74 14.75 -16.55
C MET A 1 36.44 13.44 -15.84
N PHE A 2 36.13 13.49 -14.54
CA PHE A 2 35.83 12.29 -13.77
C PHE A 2 34.38 11.89 -14.05
N VAL A 3 34.12 10.58 -14.20
CA VAL A 3 32.77 10.08 -14.45
C VAL A 3 32.13 9.84 -13.09
N ASP A 4 31.21 10.72 -12.70
CA ASP A 4 30.60 10.72 -11.37
C ASP A 4 29.54 9.63 -11.17
N HIS A 5 29.14 8.95 -12.25
CA HIS A 5 28.03 7.99 -12.25
C HIS A 5 28.42 6.67 -12.94
N VAL A 6 27.87 5.56 -12.45
CA VAL A 6 27.97 4.23 -13.05
C VAL A 6 26.60 3.87 -13.60
N ILE A 7 26.51 3.67 -14.91
CA ILE A 7 25.28 3.33 -15.61
C ILE A 7 25.33 1.84 -15.96
N VAL A 8 24.27 1.12 -15.62
CA VAL A 8 24.10 -0.30 -15.97
C VAL A 8 23.07 -0.38 -17.09
N VAL A 9 23.46 -0.97 -18.22
CA VAL A 9 22.63 -1.10 -19.42
C VAL A 9 22.37 -2.57 -19.72
N ALA A 10 21.12 -2.91 -19.98
CA ALA A 10 20.72 -4.22 -20.51
C ALA A 10 19.78 -4.01 -21.70
N GLN A 11 19.98 -4.76 -22.78
CA GLN A 11 19.13 -4.67 -23.98
C GLN A 11 18.96 -3.23 -24.50
N ASN A 12 20.06 -2.46 -24.50
CA ASN A 12 20.07 -1.05 -24.93
C ASN A 12 19.22 -0.09 -24.06
N GLN A 13 18.76 -0.53 -22.90
CA GLN A 13 18.02 0.27 -21.93
C GLN A 13 18.85 0.44 -20.64
N VAL A 14 18.91 1.68 -20.13
CA VAL A 14 19.47 1.94 -18.80
C VAL A 14 18.55 1.33 -17.76
N ILE A 15 19.07 0.37 -16.98
CA ILE A 15 18.31 -0.34 -15.95
C ILE A 15 18.69 0.07 -14.53
N ALA A 16 19.81 0.76 -14.35
CA ALA A 16 20.23 1.36 -13.10
C ALA A 16 21.27 2.44 -13.33
N GLU A 17 21.24 3.46 -12.47
CA GLU A 17 22.26 4.49 -12.37
C GLU A 17 22.65 4.68 -10.91
N HIS A 18 23.95 4.76 -10.64
CA HIS A 18 24.49 4.91 -9.29
C HIS A 18 25.59 5.96 -9.25
N PRO A 19 25.69 6.76 -8.17
CA PRO A 19 26.85 7.60 -7.97
C PRO A 19 28.10 6.73 -7.79
N ARG A 20 29.23 7.19 -8.32
CA ARG A 20 30.51 6.52 -8.14
C ARG A 20 30.96 6.67 -6.69
N SER A 21 31.26 5.56 -6.04
CA SER A 21 32.00 5.58 -4.78
C SER A 21 33.50 5.74 -5.04
N TYR A 22 34.13 6.63 -4.28
CA TYR A 22 35.59 6.74 -4.19
C TYR A 22 36.15 6.09 -2.91
N GLU A 23 35.27 5.67 -2.01
CA GLU A 23 35.60 5.06 -0.73
C GLU A 23 35.80 3.55 -0.87
N ARG A 24 36.80 3.02 -0.15
CA ARG A 24 37.11 1.58 -0.19
C ARG A 24 35.98 0.78 0.47
N ASN A 25 35.43 -0.20 -0.25
CA ASN A 25 34.36 -1.10 0.20
C ASN A 25 33.04 -0.41 0.58
N GLN A 26 32.79 0.83 0.14
CA GLN A 26 31.50 1.48 0.38
C GLN A 26 30.40 0.79 -0.44
N MET A 27 29.30 0.46 0.22
CA MET A 27 28.11 -0.12 -0.42
C MET A 27 27.01 0.95 -0.50
N ILE A 28 26.64 1.34 -1.73
CA ILE A 28 25.55 2.29 -2.00
C ILE A 28 24.38 1.49 -2.55
N THR A 29 23.27 1.43 -1.82
CA THR A 29 22.08 0.65 -2.22
C THR A 29 20.88 1.54 -2.44
N ASN A 30 20.20 1.37 -3.58
CA ASN A 30 18.88 1.95 -3.83
C ASN A 30 17.83 0.83 -3.79
N LEU A 31 16.82 0.98 -2.93
CA LEU A 31 15.77 -0.03 -2.74
C LEU A 31 14.97 -0.29 -4.02
N ASP A 32 14.70 0.74 -4.82
CA ASP A 32 13.85 0.64 -6.01
C ASP A 32 14.39 -0.38 -7.04
N HIS A 33 15.72 -0.42 -7.21
CA HIS A 33 16.39 -1.33 -8.16
C HIS A 33 16.15 -2.81 -7.86
N TYR A 34 15.81 -3.14 -6.60
CA TYR A 34 15.60 -4.52 -6.16
C TYR A 34 14.13 -4.93 -6.15
N LEU A 35 13.17 -4.01 -6.32
CA LEU A 35 11.75 -4.35 -6.15
C LEU A 35 11.26 -5.42 -7.13
N GLU A 36 11.73 -5.41 -8.37
CA GLU A 36 11.39 -6.45 -9.37
C GLU A 36 11.94 -7.84 -9.00
N ALA A 37 13.16 -7.88 -8.44
CA ALA A 37 13.74 -9.11 -7.93
C ALA A 37 12.99 -9.60 -6.69
N LEU A 38 12.59 -8.68 -5.81
CA LEU A 38 11.80 -8.98 -4.61
C LEU A 38 10.40 -9.48 -4.96
N LEU A 39 9.75 -8.98 -6.02
CA LEU A 39 8.48 -9.52 -6.50
C LEU A 39 8.55 -11.02 -6.85
N LYS A 40 9.68 -11.43 -7.45
CA LYS A 40 9.97 -12.84 -7.80
C LYS A 40 10.34 -13.66 -6.57
N LYS A 41 11.05 -13.06 -5.59
CA LYS A 41 11.47 -13.71 -4.34
C LYS A 41 11.07 -12.90 -3.09
N PRO A 42 9.77 -12.87 -2.72
CA PRO A 42 9.28 -11.96 -1.67
C PRO A 42 9.95 -12.13 -0.31
N ARG A 43 10.30 -13.37 0.05
CA ARG A 43 10.93 -13.68 1.34
C ARG A 43 12.31 -13.03 1.51
N ALA A 44 12.96 -12.61 0.42
CA ALA A 44 14.27 -11.99 0.44
C ALA A 44 14.26 -10.56 1.02
N ILE A 45 13.10 -9.89 1.06
CA ILE A 45 12.98 -8.52 1.59
C ILE A 45 13.51 -8.40 3.03
N ARG A 46 13.39 -9.48 3.80
CA ARG A 46 13.78 -9.58 5.20
C ARG A 46 15.28 -9.32 5.42
N GLY A 47 16.10 -9.72 4.45
CA GLY A 47 17.57 -9.57 4.49
C GLY A 47 18.09 -8.58 3.44
N ALA A 48 17.21 -7.86 2.75
CA ALA A 48 17.63 -6.91 1.74
C ALA A 48 18.32 -5.71 2.39
N HIS A 49 19.63 -5.55 2.17
CA HIS A 49 20.41 -4.44 2.74
C HIS A 49 19.77 -3.08 2.46
N ALA A 50 19.28 -2.87 1.23
CA ALA A 50 18.60 -1.65 0.83
C ALA A 50 17.35 -1.34 1.68
N PHE A 51 16.62 -2.37 2.12
CA PHE A 51 15.44 -2.23 2.99
C PHE A 51 15.80 -2.00 4.46
N GLN A 52 16.96 -2.51 4.89
CA GLN A 52 17.48 -2.35 6.24
C GLN A 52 18.30 -1.07 6.42
N SER A 53 18.46 -0.27 5.37
CA SER A 53 19.18 1.01 5.41
C SER A 53 18.55 1.99 6.40
N SER A 54 19.39 2.83 7.02
CA SER A 54 18.96 3.93 7.90
C SER A 54 18.15 5.00 7.19
N ASP A 55 18.33 5.12 5.87
CA ASP A 55 17.69 6.14 5.05
C ASP A 55 16.19 5.87 4.87
N LEU A 56 15.76 4.60 5.01
CA LEU A 56 14.36 4.24 4.96
C LEU A 56 13.70 4.46 6.35
N PRO A 57 12.58 5.19 6.43
CA PRO A 57 11.89 5.42 7.69
C PRO A 57 11.48 4.12 8.41
N ASP A 58 11.61 4.10 9.74
CA ASP A 58 11.35 2.87 10.54
C ASP A 58 9.94 2.29 10.39
N VAL A 59 8.96 3.12 10.03
CA VAL A 59 7.57 2.69 9.81
C VAL A 59 7.49 1.57 8.77
N PHE A 60 8.34 1.57 7.74
CA PHE A 60 8.36 0.52 6.73
C PHE A 60 8.71 -0.84 7.32
N ARG A 61 9.74 -0.89 8.16
CA ARG A 61 10.18 -2.14 8.82
C ARG A 61 9.14 -2.63 9.83
N ARG A 62 8.57 -1.72 10.63
CA ARG A 62 7.53 -2.08 11.62
C ARG A 62 6.26 -2.60 10.93
N PHE A 63 5.80 -1.90 9.90
CA PHE A 63 4.61 -2.27 9.15
C PHE A 63 4.80 -3.61 8.42
N HIS A 64 5.94 -3.80 7.74
CA HIS A 64 6.29 -5.06 7.09
C HIS A 64 6.28 -6.24 8.06
N ARG A 65 6.89 -6.08 9.23
CA ARG A 65 6.90 -7.12 10.28
C ARG A 65 5.48 -7.51 10.70
N LYS A 66 4.62 -6.53 10.97
CA LYS A 66 3.22 -6.76 11.39
C LYS A 66 2.39 -7.42 10.30
N MET A 67 2.52 -6.94 9.07
CA MET A 67 1.82 -7.51 7.92
C MET A 67 2.25 -8.96 7.65
N ARG A 68 3.53 -9.28 7.86
CA ARG A 68 4.05 -10.65 7.80
C ARG A 68 3.54 -11.51 8.97
N GLU A 69 3.48 -10.99 10.18
CA GLU A 69 2.90 -11.70 11.34
C GLU A 69 1.45 -12.12 11.04
N GLN A 70 0.68 -11.27 10.35
CA GLN A 70 -0.73 -11.52 10.03
C GLN A 70 -0.94 -12.40 8.78
N GLU A 71 -0.17 -12.18 7.70
CA GLU A 71 -0.42 -12.81 6.38
C GLU A 71 0.73 -13.71 5.88
N GLY A 72 1.78 -13.90 6.67
CA GLY A 72 2.92 -14.74 6.32
C GLY A 72 3.61 -14.31 5.01
N ALA A 73 3.79 -15.26 4.08
CA ALA A 73 4.44 -15.00 2.80
C ALA A 73 3.61 -14.13 1.85
N ALA A 74 2.28 -14.12 2.00
CA ALA A 74 1.41 -13.22 1.23
C ALA A 74 1.64 -11.77 1.65
N GLY A 75 1.86 -11.53 2.95
CA GLY A 75 2.20 -10.22 3.51
C GLY A 75 3.50 -9.66 2.94
N ASP A 76 4.55 -10.47 2.82
CA ASP A 76 5.81 -10.05 2.16
C ASP A 76 5.54 -9.55 0.74
N ARG A 77 4.76 -10.29 -0.05
CA ARG A 77 4.47 -9.96 -1.45
C ARG A 77 3.61 -8.70 -1.58
N LYS A 78 2.55 -8.58 -0.78
CA LYS A 78 1.70 -7.39 -0.78
C LYS A 78 2.45 -6.16 -0.28
N PHE A 79 3.36 -6.30 0.68
CA PHE A 79 4.20 -5.18 1.13
C PHE A 79 5.15 -4.70 0.03
N ILE A 80 5.73 -5.61 -0.75
CA ILE A 80 6.54 -5.24 -1.93
C ILE A 80 5.69 -4.49 -2.97
N ARG A 81 4.41 -4.85 -3.14
CA ARG A 81 3.49 -4.08 -3.97
C ARG A 81 3.27 -2.66 -3.43
N LEU A 82 3.13 -2.48 -2.11
CA LEU A 82 3.07 -1.14 -1.51
C LEU A 82 4.34 -0.36 -1.79
N LEU A 83 5.52 -0.99 -1.65
CA LEU A 83 6.77 -0.35 -2.03
C LEU A 83 6.72 0.10 -3.48
N LEU A 84 6.33 -0.73 -4.44
CA LEU A 84 6.26 -0.34 -5.86
C LEU A 84 5.39 0.88 -6.14
N LEU A 85 4.32 1.10 -5.38
CA LEU A 85 3.45 2.28 -5.54
C LEU A 85 4.21 3.60 -5.34
N HIS A 86 5.33 3.61 -4.61
CA HIS A 86 6.12 4.84 -4.42
C HIS A 86 6.60 5.47 -5.74
N ARG A 87 6.73 4.68 -6.82
CA ARG A 87 7.09 5.18 -8.15
C ARG A 87 6.07 6.16 -8.71
N GLU A 88 4.79 5.98 -8.36
CA GLU A 88 3.68 6.79 -8.86
C GLU A 88 3.33 7.93 -7.89
N ILE A 89 3.30 7.63 -6.59
CA ILE A 89 2.81 8.59 -5.57
C ILE A 89 3.93 9.31 -4.81
N GLY A 90 5.17 8.89 -4.97
CA GLY A 90 6.32 9.36 -4.20
C GLY A 90 6.44 8.69 -2.82
N MET A 91 7.66 8.66 -2.29
CA MET A 91 7.97 8.00 -1.02
C MET A 91 7.33 8.69 0.19
N GLU A 92 7.14 10.01 0.12
CA GLU A 92 6.55 10.80 1.21
C GLU A 92 5.10 10.42 1.48
N LYS A 93 4.26 10.37 0.43
CA LYS A 93 2.85 9.97 0.55
C LYS A 93 2.69 8.53 1.03
N LEU A 94 3.54 7.62 0.54
CA LEU A 94 3.55 6.23 1.00
C LEU A 94 3.90 6.17 2.49
N THR A 95 4.92 6.92 2.93
CA THR A 95 5.32 7.00 4.34
C THR A 95 4.18 7.52 5.21
N GLN A 96 3.49 8.56 4.76
CA GLN A 96 2.31 9.10 5.45
C GLN A 96 1.20 8.05 5.57
N ALA A 97 0.87 7.37 4.48
CA ALA A 97 -0.17 6.35 4.47
C ALA A 97 0.14 5.17 5.40
N LEU A 98 1.40 4.71 5.44
CA LEU A 98 1.84 3.67 6.36
C LEU A 98 1.74 4.11 7.82
N ARG A 99 2.09 5.37 8.14
CA ARG A 99 1.97 5.91 9.50
C ARG A 99 0.52 6.00 9.95
N GLU A 100 -0.37 6.44 9.08
CA GLU A 100 -1.79 6.54 9.38
C GLU A 100 -2.41 5.15 9.61
N ALA A 101 -2.09 4.18 8.75
CA ALA A 101 -2.52 2.79 8.93
C ALA A 101 -1.93 2.15 10.21
N GLU A 102 -0.67 2.45 10.55
CA GLU A 102 -0.04 2.02 11.80
C GLU A 102 -0.75 2.65 13.02
N GLN A 103 -1.14 3.92 12.98
CA GLN A 103 -1.91 4.56 14.05
C GLN A 103 -3.28 3.91 14.24
N ALA A 104 -3.95 3.52 13.16
CA ALA A 104 -5.19 2.74 13.20
C ALA A 104 -5.01 1.27 13.60
N GLN A 105 -3.76 0.80 13.78
CA GLN A 105 -3.39 -0.59 14.06
C GLN A 105 -3.88 -1.59 13.00
N VAL A 106 -4.01 -1.16 11.74
CA VAL A 106 -4.42 -2.01 10.62
C VAL A 106 -3.27 -2.19 9.63
N TYR A 107 -2.75 -3.42 9.51
CA TYR A 107 -1.56 -3.73 8.72
C TYR A 107 -1.90 -4.47 7.42
N ARG A 108 -2.86 -3.93 6.67
CA ARG A 108 -3.39 -4.54 5.45
C ARG A 108 -3.11 -3.67 4.24
N TYR A 109 -2.89 -4.32 3.09
CA TYR A 109 -2.64 -3.63 1.82
C TYR A 109 -3.78 -2.70 1.45
N GLU A 110 -5.01 -3.18 1.61
CA GLU A 110 -6.23 -2.51 1.14
C GLU A 110 -6.43 -1.15 1.84
N VAL A 111 -6.15 -1.09 3.16
CA VAL A 111 -6.26 0.14 3.95
C VAL A 111 -5.20 1.15 3.55
N VAL A 112 -3.94 0.73 3.39
CA VAL A 112 -2.87 1.63 2.93
C VAL A 112 -3.19 2.17 1.54
N HIS A 113 -3.70 1.31 0.65
CA HIS A 113 -4.10 1.70 -0.69
C HIS A 113 -5.25 2.70 -0.69
N GLU A 114 -6.26 2.51 0.16
CA GLU A 114 -7.36 3.46 0.35
C GLU A 114 -6.86 4.82 0.85
N ILE A 115 -5.96 4.83 1.85
CA ILE A 115 -5.36 6.07 2.36
C ILE A 115 -4.56 6.77 1.27
N ILE A 116 -3.77 6.03 0.48
CA ILE A 116 -3.04 6.57 -0.67
C ILE A 116 -4.01 7.20 -1.69
N GLN A 117 -5.10 6.51 -2.01
CA GLN A 117 -6.12 7.03 -2.92
C GLN A 117 -6.72 8.32 -2.37
N ARG A 118 -7.05 8.38 -1.07
CA ARG A 118 -7.55 9.61 -0.43
C ARG A 118 -6.53 10.75 -0.47
N LEU A 119 -5.25 10.48 -0.24
CA LEU A 119 -4.16 11.48 -0.31
C LEU A 119 -3.88 11.96 -1.74
N THR A 120 -4.21 11.16 -2.75
CA THR A 120 -3.95 11.46 -4.16
C THR A 120 -5.18 12.10 -4.83
N ASN A 121 -6.37 11.58 -4.54
CA ASN A 121 -7.65 12.05 -5.05
C ASN A 121 -8.30 13.01 -4.05
N ASN A 122 -7.76 14.23 -3.95
CA ASN A 122 -8.41 15.34 -3.24
C ASN A 122 -9.76 15.80 -3.86
N TYR A 123 -10.27 15.13 -4.90
CA TYR A 123 -11.49 15.52 -5.63
C TYR A 123 -12.80 14.82 -5.21
N LEU A 124 -12.74 13.71 -4.46
CA LEU A 124 -13.94 13.14 -3.85
C LEU A 124 -14.14 13.78 -2.48
N GLN A 125 -14.42 15.08 -2.47
CA GLN A 125 -15.18 15.68 -1.38
C GLN A 125 -16.50 14.91 -1.34
N VAL A 126 -16.62 13.94 -0.44
CA VAL A 126 -17.94 13.47 -0.01
C VAL A 126 -18.58 14.72 0.58
N GLN A 127 -19.36 15.43 -0.24
CA GLN A 127 -20.21 16.49 0.27
C GLN A 127 -21.09 15.81 1.30
N ASP A 128 -20.87 16.13 2.57
CA ASP A 128 -21.90 15.94 3.57
C ASP A 128 -23.14 16.65 3.02
N LEU A 129 -24.16 15.87 2.68
CA LEU A 129 -25.45 16.41 2.27
C LEU A 129 -25.89 17.39 3.34
N SER A 130 -25.94 18.68 2.99
CA SER A 130 -26.35 19.72 3.92
C SER A 130 -27.73 19.35 4.46
N LYS A 131 -27.81 19.12 5.78
CA LYS A 131 -29.06 18.72 6.44
C LYS A 131 -30.20 19.73 6.24
N GLU A 132 -29.85 20.95 5.83
CA GLU A 132 -30.75 22.06 5.50
C GLU A 132 -31.68 21.77 4.30
N LYS A 133 -31.29 20.86 3.39
CA LYS A 133 -32.13 20.41 2.27
C LYS A 133 -32.73 19.02 2.47
N THR A 134 -32.70 18.50 3.70
CA THR A 134 -33.38 17.25 4.01
C THR A 134 -34.89 17.51 4.01
N PRO A 135 -35.70 16.84 3.18
CA PRO A 135 -37.14 16.96 3.31
C PRO A 135 -37.54 16.54 4.72
N VAL A 136 -38.33 17.38 5.40
CA VAL A 136 -38.76 17.23 6.80
C VAL A 136 -39.30 15.84 7.15
N ASN A 137 -39.84 15.11 6.17
CA ASN A 137 -40.40 13.77 6.35
C ASN A 137 -39.37 12.62 6.35
N LEU A 138 -38.08 12.87 6.13
CA LEU A 138 -37.08 11.79 6.09
C LEU A 138 -36.74 11.25 7.48
N LEU A 139 -36.85 12.08 8.53
CA LEU A 139 -36.62 11.66 9.92
C LEU A 139 -37.72 10.73 10.43
N ASP A 140 -38.94 10.89 9.92
CA ASP A 140 -40.11 10.06 10.23
C ASP A 140 -40.27 8.88 9.26
N TYR A 141 -39.43 8.79 8.23
CA TYR A 141 -39.50 7.75 7.22
C TYR A 141 -39.03 6.42 7.79
N LYS A 142 -39.98 5.64 8.31
CA LYS A 142 -39.74 4.26 8.70
C LYS A 142 -39.70 3.38 7.46
N ILE A 143 -38.49 3.00 7.05
CA ILE A 143 -38.29 1.94 6.07
C ILE A 143 -38.91 0.67 6.65
N GLN A 144 -40.00 0.19 6.03
CA GLN A 144 -40.49 -1.15 6.32
C GLN A 144 -39.40 -2.12 5.85
N LYS A 145 -38.73 -2.77 6.81
CA LYS A 145 -37.78 -3.83 6.48
C LYS A 145 -38.53 -4.87 5.65
N ALA A 146 -38.08 -5.08 4.42
CA ALA A 146 -38.65 -6.12 3.57
C ALA A 146 -38.66 -7.44 4.33
N ASN A 147 -39.79 -8.14 4.31
CA ASN A 147 -39.93 -9.40 5.01
C ASN A 147 -39.10 -10.46 4.29
N VAL A 148 -37.87 -10.68 4.76
CA VAL A 148 -36.91 -11.63 4.18
C VAL A 148 -37.45 -13.06 4.14
N ALA A 149 -38.45 -13.40 4.98
CA ALA A 149 -39.12 -14.70 4.95
C ALA A 149 -39.93 -14.96 3.67
N GLN A 150 -40.30 -13.92 2.91
CA GLN A 150 -40.98 -14.06 1.62
C GLN A 150 -40.10 -14.78 0.57
N TYR A 151 -38.76 -14.67 0.67
CA TYR A 151 -37.85 -15.39 -0.22
C TYR A 151 -37.87 -16.91 0.04
N GLY A 152 -38.21 -17.36 1.26
CA GLY A 152 -38.33 -18.78 1.57
C GLY A 152 -39.46 -19.49 0.82
N GLN A 153 -40.49 -18.75 0.40
CA GLN A 153 -41.60 -19.27 -0.41
C GLN A 153 -41.20 -19.52 -1.87
N LEU A 154 -40.17 -18.81 -2.37
CA LEU A 154 -39.67 -18.94 -3.73
C LEU A 154 -38.62 -20.06 -3.86
N THR A 155 -37.96 -20.44 -2.76
CA THR A 155 -36.91 -21.47 -2.76
C THR A 155 -37.36 -22.83 -2.22
N GLY A 156 -38.66 -23.13 -2.21
CA GLY A 156 -39.20 -24.48 -2.02
C GLY A 156 -38.64 -25.25 -0.81
N GLY A 157 -38.40 -24.57 0.31
CA GLY A 157 -37.80 -25.17 1.50
C GLY A 157 -38.78 -26.08 2.25
N GLN A 158 -38.82 -27.36 1.92
CA GLN A 158 -39.20 -28.39 2.90
C GLN A 158 -38.10 -28.44 3.96
N MET A 159 -38.39 -27.93 5.17
CA MET A 159 -37.56 -28.20 6.33
C MET A 159 -37.84 -29.63 6.81
N LYS A 160 -36.79 -30.45 6.87
CA LYS A 160 -36.71 -31.64 7.72
C LYS A 160 -35.80 -31.33 8.90
#